data_AF-A0A6J8EQH8-F1
#
_entry.id   AF-A0A6J8EQH8-F1
#
_cell.length_a   1.000
_cell.length_b   1.000
_cell.length_c   1.000
_cell.angle_alpha   90.00
_cell.angle_beta   90.00
_cell.angle_gamma   90.00
#
_symmetry.space_group_name_H-M   'P 1'
#
loop_
_entity.id
_entity.type
_entity.pdbx_description
1 polymer ?
#
loop_
_entity_poly.entity_id
_entity_poly.type
_entity_poly.pdbx_seq_one_letter_code
_entity_poly.pdbx_strand_id
1 'polypeptide(L)'
;MWSDGTSLEAQEESRFDYDLFPSDLDSAMRQDIALILNNVAKKSISLIGNFTTNLAECWMHMRSKFDGGKMFNHCNRGSWHTRCYSAALRFNRGPKWSTSTWRDITNTIPGYHFDKLFTERQLALENNHIIKSKPEIKSSRWKRKMASIKSC
;
A
#
# COMPACT_ATOMS: atom_id res chain seq x y z
N MET A 1 17.94 -60.17 13.84
CA MET A 1 16.52 -60.49 14.13
C MET A 1 16.01 -59.30 14.92
N TRP A 2 15.12 -58.48 14.34
CA TRP A 2 14.59 -57.28 14.99
C TRP A 2 13.52 -57.71 16.00
N SER A 3 13.72 -57.41 17.28
CA SER A 3 12.84 -57.81 18.39
C SER A 3 12.07 -56.65 19.02
N ASP A 4 12.18 -55.44 18.47
CA ASP A 4 11.48 -54.27 19.02
C ASP A 4 9.98 -54.33 18.68
N GLY A 5 9.15 -54.23 19.72
CA GLY A 5 7.69 -54.14 19.62
C GLY A 5 6.90 -55.43 19.85
N THR A 6 7.52 -56.50 20.37
CA THR A 6 6.84 -57.79 20.60
C THR A 6 5.94 -57.85 21.83
N SER A 7 6.05 -56.90 22.77
CA SER A 7 5.18 -56.81 23.95
C SER A 7 4.43 -55.47 24.02
N LEU A 8 3.24 -55.48 24.61
CA LEU A 8 2.42 -54.28 24.85
C LEU A 8 3.17 -53.27 25.75
N GLU A 9 3.93 -53.76 26.72
CA GLU A 9 4.78 -52.94 27.59
C GLU A 9 5.90 -52.24 26.81
N ALA A 10 6.57 -52.93 25.87
CA ALA A 10 7.59 -52.31 25.02
C ALA A 10 7.00 -51.28 24.04
N GLN A 11 5.74 -51.46 23.62
CA GLN A 11 5.03 -50.48 22.81
C GLN A 11 4.65 -49.23 23.62
N GLU A 12 4.27 -49.40 24.89
CA GLU A 12 3.99 -48.29 25.81
C GLU A 12 5.26 -47.54 26.23
N GLU A 13 6.37 -48.25 26.50
CA GLU A 13 7.66 -47.61 26.80
C GLU A 13 8.16 -46.78 25.61
N SER A 14 8.05 -47.26 24.35
CA SER A 14 8.45 -46.44 23.18
C SER A 14 7.56 -45.20 22.97
N ARG A 15 6.32 -45.21 23.49
CA ARG A 15 5.41 -44.05 23.43
C ARG A 15 5.83 -42.93 24.37
N PHE A 16 6.59 -43.25 25.42
CA PHE A 16 7.01 -42.33 26.48
C PHE A 16 8.53 -42.27 26.66
N ASP A 17 9.32 -42.82 25.73
CA ASP A 17 10.78 -42.65 25.78
C ASP A 17 11.13 -41.24 25.25
N TYR A 18 11.16 -40.27 26.17
CA TYR A 18 11.45 -38.86 25.88
C TYR A 18 12.93 -38.49 26.00
N ASP A 19 13.85 -39.45 26.13
CA ASP A 19 15.29 -39.16 26.27
C ASP A 19 16.09 -39.32 24.96
N LEU A 20 15.45 -39.17 23.80
CA LEU A 20 16.11 -39.33 22.49
C LEU A 20 16.39 -38.03 21.69
N PHE A 21 16.29 -36.86 22.31
CA PHE A 21 16.72 -35.61 21.67
C PHE A 21 17.90 -34.99 22.42
N PRO A 22 18.99 -34.61 21.74
CA PRO A 22 20.02 -33.78 22.35
C PRO A 22 19.33 -32.57 22.97
N SER A 23 19.59 -32.27 24.24
CA SER A 23 19.03 -31.11 24.95
C SER A 23 19.08 -29.81 24.14
N ASP A 24 20.07 -29.71 23.25
CA ASP A 24 20.31 -28.59 22.36
C ASP A 24 19.31 -28.50 21.20
N LEU A 25 18.86 -29.64 20.66
CA LEU A 25 17.83 -29.66 19.60
C LEU A 25 16.46 -29.29 20.15
N ASP A 26 16.09 -29.81 21.32
CA ASP A 26 14.85 -29.44 22.01
C ASP A 26 14.87 -27.95 22.39
N SER A 27 16.01 -27.45 22.88
CA SER A 27 16.21 -26.02 23.16
C SER A 27 16.08 -25.15 21.89
N ALA A 28 16.70 -25.55 20.78
CA ALA A 28 16.60 -24.83 19.51
C ALA A 28 15.17 -24.81 18.96
N MET A 29 14.47 -25.95 18.97
CA MET A 29 13.08 -26.05 18.54
C MET A 29 12.16 -25.20 19.42
N ARG A 30 12.37 -25.18 20.74
CA ARG A 30 11.63 -24.31 21.66
C ARG A 30 11.87 -22.84 21.38
N GLN A 31 13.09 -22.44 21.04
CA GLN A 31 13.39 -21.06 20.64
C GLN A 31 12.68 -20.67 19.35
N ASP A 32 12.68 -21.54 18.33
CA ASP A 32 11.98 -21.30 17.07
C ASP A 32 10.47 -21.20 17.27
N ILE A 33 9.89 -22.12 18.04
CA ILE A 33 8.47 -22.09 18.40
C ILE A 33 8.12 -20.81 19.17
N ALA A 34 8.95 -20.42 20.14
CA ALA A 34 8.76 -19.18 20.89
C ALA A 34 8.81 -17.95 19.98
N LEU A 35 9.71 -17.93 18.99
CA LEU A 35 9.82 -16.83 18.02
C LEU A 35 8.58 -16.75 17.12
N ILE A 36 8.07 -17.89 16.65
CA ILE A 36 6.84 -17.96 15.86
C ILE A 36 5.65 -17.48 16.69
N LEU A 37 5.50 -17.98 17.92
CA LEU A 37 4.42 -17.59 18.83
C LEU A 37 4.48 -16.09 19.17
N ASN A 38 5.67 -15.55 19.41
CA ASN A 38 5.85 -14.11 19.64
C ASN A 38 5.44 -13.27 18.42
N ASN A 39 5.75 -13.73 17.20
CA ASN A 39 5.32 -13.07 15.98
C ASN A 39 3.81 -13.12 15.77
N VAL A 40 3.17 -14.25 16.09
CA VAL A 40 1.71 -14.39 16.04
C VAL A 40 1.06 -13.51 17.10
N ALA A 41 1.56 -13.53 18.34
CA ALA A 41 1.07 -12.69 19.43
C ALA A 41 1.22 -11.20 19.11
N LYS A 42 2.35 -10.78 18.54
CA LYS A 42 2.58 -9.40 18.07
C LYS A 42 1.61 -8.99 16.96
N LYS A 43 1.14 -9.92 16.13
CA LYS A 43 0.18 -9.69 15.05
C LYS A 43 -1.26 -10.05 15.43
N SER A 44 -1.52 -10.47 16.66
CA SER A 44 -2.82 -10.99 17.11
C SER A 44 -3.94 -9.98 16.93
N ILE A 45 -3.71 -8.71 17.30
CA ILE A 45 -4.67 -7.61 17.12
C ILE A 45 -5.01 -7.42 15.63
N SER A 46 -4.02 -7.55 14.74
CA SER A 46 -4.22 -7.45 13.29
C SER A 46 -4.97 -8.66 12.71
N LEU A 47 -4.68 -9.86 13.22
CA LEU A 47 -5.35 -11.12 12.84
C LEU A 47 -6.82 -11.14 13.29
N ILE A 48 -7.08 -10.74 14.55
CA ILE A 48 -8.43 -10.64 15.11
C ILE A 48 -9.29 -9.66 14.32
N GLY A 49 -8.71 -8.52 13.93
CA GLY A 49 -9.39 -7.52 13.11
C GLY A 49 -9.44 -7.82 11.61
N ASN A 50 -8.93 -8.98 11.16
CA ASN A 50 -8.75 -9.34 9.76
C ASN A 50 -8.11 -8.23 8.91
N PHE A 51 -7.19 -7.47 9.53
CA PHE A 51 -6.36 -6.48 8.87
C PHE A 51 -5.24 -7.23 8.12
N THR A 52 -5.63 -8.05 7.14
CA THR A 52 -4.68 -8.52 6.15
C THR A 52 -4.25 -7.29 5.38
N THR A 53 -3.05 -6.80 5.63
CA THR A 53 -2.41 -5.89 4.70
C THR A 53 -2.12 -6.71 3.44
N ASN A 54 -3.13 -6.95 2.62
CA ASN A 54 -2.93 -7.30 1.24
C ASN A 54 -2.01 -6.20 0.70
N LEU A 55 -0.85 -6.59 0.18
CA LEU A 55 0.13 -5.63 -0.33
C LEU A 55 -0.50 -4.70 -1.38
N ALA A 56 -1.53 -5.20 -2.08
CA ALA A 56 -2.40 -4.42 -2.94
C ALA A 56 -3.24 -3.36 -2.19
N GLU A 57 -3.82 -3.67 -1.02
CA GLU A 57 -4.54 -2.70 -0.19
C GLU A 57 -3.61 -1.66 0.42
N CYS A 58 -2.42 -2.08 0.85
CA CYS A 58 -1.41 -1.17 1.38
C CYS A 58 -0.90 -0.22 0.29
N TRP A 59 -0.70 -0.73 -0.93
CA TRP A 59 -0.36 0.05 -2.12
C TRP A 59 -1.51 1.00 -2.53
N MET A 60 -2.74 0.51 -2.60
CA MET A 60 -3.93 1.31 -2.90
C MET A 60 -4.16 2.38 -1.81
N HIS A 61 -3.81 2.09 -0.56
CA HIS A 61 -3.91 3.05 0.53
C HIS A 61 -2.82 4.14 0.45
N MET A 62 -1.57 3.77 0.16
CA MET A 62 -0.51 4.75 -0.12
C MET A 62 -0.87 5.61 -1.33
N ARG A 63 -1.32 4.98 -2.43
CA ARG A 63 -1.63 5.67 -3.68
C ARG A 63 -2.87 6.55 -3.61
N SER A 64 -3.92 6.14 -2.88
CA SER A 64 -5.07 7.03 -2.60
C SER A 64 -4.69 8.27 -1.79
N LYS A 65 -3.63 8.22 -0.97
CA LYS A 65 -3.04 9.40 -0.32
C LYS A 65 -2.31 10.31 -1.32
N PHE A 66 -1.68 9.75 -2.37
CA PHE A 66 -1.01 10.51 -3.43
C PHE A 66 -1.98 11.11 -4.48
N ASP A 67 -3.00 10.36 -4.90
CA ASP A 67 -3.87 10.72 -6.03
C ASP A 67 -5.14 11.49 -5.64
N GLY A 68 -5.66 11.24 -4.44
CA GLY A 68 -6.99 11.71 -4.01
C GLY A 68 -6.99 12.78 -2.92
N GLY A 69 -5.84 13.13 -2.34
CA GLY A 69 -5.79 14.12 -1.25
C GLY A 69 -6.71 13.76 -0.08
N LYS A 70 -6.75 12.49 0.33
CA LYS A 70 -7.71 11.96 1.32
C LYS A 70 -7.78 12.86 2.57
N MET A 71 -8.98 13.34 2.90
CA MET A 71 -9.30 14.34 3.93
C MET A 71 -9.03 13.84 5.37
N PHE A 72 -8.91 12.53 5.58
CA PHE A 72 -8.65 11.95 6.90
C PHE A 72 -7.15 11.71 7.14
N ASN A 73 -6.65 12.42 8.14
CA ASN A 73 -5.27 12.42 8.60
C ASN A 73 -5.05 11.31 9.64
N HIS A 74 -4.47 10.19 9.24
CA HIS A 74 -3.79 9.32 10.19
C HIS A 74 -2.34 9.77 10.26
N CYS A 75 -2.08 10.66 11.21
CA CYS A 75 -0.78 11.26 11.49
C CYS A 75 0.32 10.20 11.52
N ASN A 76 1.24 10.23 10.56
CA ASN A 76 2.64 9.82 10.74
C ASN A 76 3.52 10.28 9.56
N ARG A 77 4.69 10.84 9.91
CA ARG A 77 5.88 11.16 9.08
C ARG A 77 5.63 11.62 7.63
N GLY A 78 5.60 12.94 7.40
CA GLY A 78 5.79 13.52 6.05
C GLY A 78 4.58 13.50 5.11
N SER A 79 3.45 12.88 5.50
CA SER A 79 2.24 12.76 4.66
C SER A 79 1.72 14.08 4.07
N TRP A 80 1.84 15.19 4.81
CA TRP A 80 1.46 16.51 4.32
C TRP A 80 2.39 17.01 3.22
N HIS A 81 3.70 17.06 3.49
CA HIS A 81 4.72 17.49 2.55
C HIS A 81 4.65 16.68 1.26
N THR A 82 4.53 15.36 1.37
CA THR A 82 4.39 14.46 0.22
C THR A 82 3.18 14.78 -0.65
N ARG A 83 2.04 15.16 -0.05
CA ARG A 83 0.84 15.60 -0.79
C ARG A 83 1.04 16.94 -1.47
N CYS A 84 1.66 17.90 -0.79
CA CYS A 84 1.98 19.20 -1.39
C CYS A 84 2.94 19.03 -2.58
N TYR A 85 3.98 18.21 -2.43
CA TYR A 85 4.93 17.94 -3.49
C TYR A 85 4.30 17.16 -4.64
N SER A 86 3.48 16.14 -4.37
CA SER A 86 2.79 15.40 -5.43
C SER A 86 1.80 16.28 -6.19
N ALA A 87 1.08 17.16 -5.49
CA ALA A 87 0.18 18.14 -6.11
C ALA A 87 0.94 19.14 -6.99
N ALA A 88 2.07 19.67 -6.50
CA ALA A 88 2.92 20.57 -7.27
C ALA A 88 3.51 19.88 -8.51
N LEU A 89 3.99 18.65 -8.37
CA LEU A 89 4.49 17.84 -9.49
C LEU A 89 3.39 17.57 -10.51
N ARG A 90 2.18 17.24 -10.06
CA ARG A 90 1.02 17.03 -10.94
C ARG A 90 0.60 18.30 -11.66
N PHE A 91 0.67 19.45 -10.99
CA PHE A 91 0.38 20.75 -11.60
C PHE A 91 1.41 21.11 -12.68
N ASN A 92 2.70 20.89 -12.39
CA ASN A 92 3.79 21.27 -13.29
C ASN A 92 3.99 20.29 -14.45
N ARG A 93 3.86 18.97 -14.21
CA ARG A 93 4.18 17.91 -15.19
C ARG A 93 2.94 17.21 -15.75
N GLY A 94 1.75 17.58 -15.29
CA GLY A 94 0.49 16.99 -15.73
C GLY A 94 0.22 15.60 -15.12
N PRO A 95 -1.01 15.06 -15.23
CA PRO A 95 -1.47 13.81 -14.64
C PRO A 95 -0.58 12.60 -14.91
N LYS A 96 0.04 12.47 -16.10
CA LYS A 96 0.89 11.32 -16.45
C LYS A 96 2.23 11.28 -15.71
N TRP A 97 2.59 12.31 -14.93
CA TRP A 97 3.89 12.37 -14.25
C TRP A 97 4.18 11.13 -13.38
N SER A 98 3.17 10.58 -12.71
CA SER A 98 3.36 9.45 -11.78
C SER A 98 3.57 8.13 -12.54
N THR A 99 2.86 7.93 -13.66
CA THR A 99 2.99 6.72 -14.49
C THR A 99 4.34 6.68 -15.20
N SER A 100 4.80 7.82 -15.72
CA SER A 100 6.10 7.93 -16.36
C SER A 100 7.23 7.68 -15.35
N THR A 101 7.19 8.38 -14.22
CA THR A 101 8.21 8.24 -13.16
C THR A 101 8.26 6.81 -12.61
N TRP A 102 7.10 6.14 -12.47
CA TRP A 102 7.05 4.74 -12.06
C TRP A 102 7.77 3.83 -13.06
N ARG A 103 7.48 4.01 -14.35
CA ARG A 103 8.12 3.24 -15.41
C ARG A 103 9.63 3.46 -15.43
N ASP A 104 10.07 4.71 -15.27
CA ASP A 104 11.49 5.07 -15.29
C ASP A 104 12.26 4.47 -14.11
N ILE A 105 11.64 4.41 -12.92
CA ILE A 105 12.30 3.91 -11.70
C ILE A 105 12.25 2.38 -11.62
N THR A 106 11.10 1.79 -11.94
CA THR A 106 10.85 0.36 -11.69
C THR A 106 11.06 -0.51 -12.92
N ASN A 107 11.21 0.08 -14.11
CA ASN A 107 11.16 -0.60 -15.41
C ASN A 107 9.87 -1.42 -15.63
N THR A 108 8.82 -1.17 -14.85
CA THR A 108 7.52 -1.84 -15.00
C THR A 108 6.45 -0.88 -15.49
N ILE A 109 5.54 -1.37 -16.32
CA ILE A 109 4.43 -0.57 -16.82
C ILE A 109 3.29 -0.66 -15.80
N PRO A 110 2.71 0.48 -15.36
CA PRO A 110 1.50 0.45 -14.57
C PRO A 110 0.38 -0.27 -15.33
N GLY A 111 -0.36 -1.17 -14.68
CA GLY A 111 -1.39 -1.98 -15.35
C GLY A 111 -2.44 -1.17 -16.14
N TYR A 112 -3.13 -1.83 -17.08
CA TYR A 112 -4.04 -1.24 -18.07
C TYR A 112 -5.00 -0.17 -17.52
N HIS A 113 -5.73 -0.48 -16.45
CA HIS A 113 -6.72 0.46 -15.86
C HIS A 113 -6.07 1.74 -15.35
N PHE A 114 -4.83 1.67 -14.89
CA PHE A 114 -4.11 2.83 -14.40
C PHE A 114 -3.71 3.73 -15.56
N ASP A 115 -3.05 3.20 -16.58
CA ASP A 115 -2.61 4.00 -17.72
C ASP A 115 -3.79 4.63 -18.47
N LYS A 116 -4.92 3.91 -18.58
CA LYS A 116 -6.19 4.43 -19.10
C LYS A 116 -6.67 5.65 -18.32
N LEU A 117 -6.79 5.55 -16.99
CA LEU A 117 -7.26 6.65 -16.13
C LEU A 117 -6.39 7.91 -16.27
N PHE A 118 -5.06 7.77 -16.25
CA PHE A 118 -4.17 8.93 -16.34
C PHE A 118 -4.15 9.54 -17.74
N THR A 119 -4.32 8.72 -18.77
CA THR A 119 -4.49 9.20 -20.13
C THR A 119 -5.78 9.99 -20.30
N GLU A 120 -6.91 9.49 -19.79
CA GLU A 120 -8.19 10.23 -19.79
C GLU A 120 -8.09 11.57 -19.06
N ARG A 121 -7.42 11.59 -17.89
CA ARG A 121 -7.20 12.81 -17.13
C ARG A 121 -6.29 13.81 -17.84
N GLN A 122 -5.27 13.33 -18.54
CA GLN A 122 -4.37 14.17 -19.34
C GLN A 122 -5.15 14.84 -20.48
N LEU A 123 -5.94 14.07 -21.23
CA LEU A 123 -6.81 14.59 -22.29
C LEU A 123 -7.81 15.61 -21.75
N ALA A 124 -8.43 15.35 -20.59
CA ALA A 124 -9.34 16.29 -19.96
C ALA A 124 -8.65 17.61 -19.59
N LEU A 125 -7.39 17.59 -19.15
CA LEU A 125 -6.65 18.83 -18.89
C LEU A 125 -6.32 19.58 -20.15
N GLU A 126 -5.85 18.91 -21.20
CA GLU A 126 -5.57 19.51 -22.51
C GLU A 126 -6.82 20.19 -23.08
N ASN A 127 -7.95 19.50 -23.03
CA ASN A 127 -9.25 20.06 -23.41
C ASN A 127 -9.63 21.28 -22.55
N ASN A 128 -9.40 21.23 -21.24
CA ASN A 128 -9.62 22.38 -20.36
C ASN A 128 -8.72 23.57 -20.69
N HIS A 129 -7.46 23.34 -21.08
CA HIS A 129 -6.55 24.40 -21.53
C HIS A 129 -7.05 25.03 -22.83
N ILE A 130 -7.51 24.23 -23.78
CA ILE A 130 -8.12 24.70 -25.04
C ILE A 130 -9.39 25.50 -24.74
N ILE A 131 -10.28 25.01 -23.89
CA ILE A 131 -11.51 25.72 -23.52
C ILE A 131 -11.18 27.07 -22.86
N LYS A 132 -10.23 27.09 -21.93
CA LYS A 132 -9.79 28.33 -21.24
C LYS A 132 -9.09 29.32 -22.17
N SER A 133 -8.46 28.87 -23.24
CA SER A 133 -7.76 29.75 -24.18
C SER A 133 -8.71 30.50 -25.11
N LYS A 134 -9.94 30.00 -25.32
CA LYS A 134 -10.98 30.61 -26.16
C LYS A 134 -11.28 32.07 -25.74
N PRO A 135 -11.35 33.01 -26.69
CA PRO A 135 -11.51 34.44 -26.40
C PRO A 135 -12.84 34.77 -25.72
N GLU A 136 -13.92 34.06 -26.07
CA GLU A 136 -15.24 34.18 -25.44
C GLU A 136 -15.21 33.82 -23.94
N ILE A 137 -14.51 32.73 -23.60
CA ILE A 137 -14.35 32.27 -22.22
C ILE A 137 -13.52 33.29 -21.44
N LYS A 138 -12.43 33.81 -22.03
CA LYS A 138 -11.58 34.85 -21.41
C LYS A 138 -12.37 36.13 -21.11
N SER A 139 -13.15 36.62 -22.08
CA SER A 139 -13.93 37.85 -21.92
C SER A 139 -15.04 37.71 -20.89
N SER A 140 -15.74 36.56 -20.87
CA SER A 140 -16.75 36.24 -19.85
C SER A 140 -16.15 36.18 -18.44
N ARG A 141 -14.95 35.57 -18.31
CA ARG A 141 -14.23 35.48 -17.03
C ARG A 141 -13.79 36.86 -16.53
N TRP A 142 -13.31 37.72 -17.43
CA TRP A 142 -12.97 39.12 -17.09
C TRP A 142 -14.20 39.89 -16.61
N LYS A 143 -15.33 39.77 -17.32
CA LYS A 143 -16.61 40.41 -16.92
C LYS A 143 -17.04 39.98 -15.51
N ARG A 144 -17.00 38.68 -15.20
CA ARG A 144 -17.31 38.17 -13.85
C ARG A 144 -16.35 38.70 -12.79
N LYS A 145 -15.05 38.77 -13.09
CA LYS A 145 -14.04 39.33 -12.18
C LYS A 145 -14.31 40.80 -11.88
N MET A 146 -14.64 41.59 -12.91
CA MET A 146 -14.97 43.01 -12.73
C MET A 146 -16.28 43.21 -11.95
N ALA A 147 -17.29 42.35 -12.15
CA ALA A 147 -18.53 42.40 -11.40
C ALA A 147 -18.33 42.11 -9.90
N SER A 148 -17.46 41.14 -9.57
CA SER A 148 -17.08 40.82 -8.18
C SER A 148 -16.32 41.94 -7.47
N ILE A 149 -15.58 42.78 -8.21
CA ILE A 149 -14.84 43.91 -7.62
C ILE A 149 -15.79 45.08 -7.34
N LYS A 150 -16.83 45.27 -8.15
CA LYS A 150 -17.84 46.33 -7.96
C LYS A 150 -18.83 46.05 -6.81
N SER A 151 -18.89 44.83 -6.31
CA SER A 151 -19.76 44.44 -5.18
C SER A 151 -19.09 44.53 -3.81
N CYS A 152 -17.84 45.02 -3.75
CA CYS A 152 -17.14 45.43 -2.54
C CYS A 152 -17.11 46.96 -2.47
#